data_AF-M9LX31-F1
#
_entry.id   AF-M9LX31-F1
#
_cell.length_a   1.000
_cell.length_b   1.000
_cell.length_c   1.000
_cell.angle_alpha   90.00
_cell.angle_beta   90.00
_cell.angle_gamma   90.00
#
_symmetry.space_group_name_H-M   'P 1'
#
loop_
_entity.id
_entity.type
_entity.pdbx_description
1 polymer ?
#
loop_
_entity_poly.entity_id
_entity_poly.type
_entity_poly.pdbx_seq_one_letter_code
_entity_poly.pdbx_strand_id
1 'polypeptide(L)'
;MSTPSSPPRSLRENRKVALLAASLLVLLQNAAVVSAAKQTLSPFDCSNVAVSSKHAFDLSKISYPIRTANTESTPPSETKTSIDIDLCKPLAADPDRDEKDQCPRGTRICITIETIKDGKTIVTQAIPVAYSGESGGSKIDAKVEWGEELEGGEKSIELQLQGSTYAGRQQQAELELVCDPKADADSHPTARSYDRADGKLKLRWPTKFACSDAASKPGSGGGGSPSKGGSSDDDSNDGSSSDGSDSSGGWGFFSWLFFLLFVGFVGYMGMGMYNNYNQYGASGWDLVPHKDFWRESPYIARDAASHVWQTVSGSRNGGGFSGPGGRGAYEPV
;
A
#
# COMPACT_ATOMS: atom_id res chain seq x y z
N MET A 1 -0.49 64.05 -52.06
CA MET A 1 -1.21 63.63 -50.84
C MET A 1 -1.79 62.26 -51.14
N SER A 2 -1.15 61.21 -50.62
CA SER A 2 -1.61 59.83 -50.73
C SER A 2 -1.69 59.27 -49.32
N THR A 3 -2.84 58.68 -49.01
CA THR A 3 -3.22 58.09 -47.72
C THR A 3 -2.40 56.84 -47.37
N PRO A 4 -2.43 56.42 -46.09
CA PRO A 4 -2.63 55.01 -45.82
C PRO A 4 -3.80 54.77 -44.86
N SER A 5 -4.68 53.86 -45.27
CA SER A 5 -5.81 53.35 -44.50
C SER A 5 -5.40 52.17 -43.61
N SER A 6 -5.69 52.25 -42.32
CA SER A 6 -5.52 51.17 -41.34
C SER A 6 -6.62 50.10 -41.46
N PRO A 7 -6.32 48.80 -41.25
CA PRO A 7 -7.32 47.73 -41.31
C PRO A 7 -8.15 47.58 -40.01
N PRO A 8 -9.35 46.96 -40.08
CA PRO A 8 -10.34 46.97 -39.00
C PRO A 8 -10.06 45.99 -37.85
N ARG A 9 -10.54 46.39 -36.67
CA ARG A 9 -10.27 45.85 -35.32
C ARG A 9 -10.87 44.46 -35.04
N SER A 10 -11.80 43.94 -35.86
CA SER A 10 -12.60 42.74 -35.53
C SER A 10 -11.91 41.39 -35.78
N LEU A 11 -10.91 41.33 -36.66
CA LEU A 11 -10.16 40.09 -36.93
C LEU A 11 -9.24 39.66 -35.78
N ARG A 12 -8.93 40.58 -34.85
CA ARG A 12 -8.01 40.32 -33.74
C ARG A 12 -8.67 39.61 -32.55
N GLU A 13 -9.98 39.69 -32.44
CA GLU A 13 -10.76 39.16 -31.31
C GLU A 13 -11.12 37.68 -31.54
N ASN A 14 -11.56 37.33 -32.75
CA ASN A 14 -11.83 35.94 -33.13
C ASN A 14 -10.57 35.05 -33.11
N ARG A 15 -9.39 35.60 -33.38
CA ARG A 15 -8.12 34.87 -33.26
C ARG A 15 -7.75 34.54 -31.81
N LYS A 16 -8.08 35.41 -30.86
CA LYS A 16 -7.80 35.19 -29.43
C LYS A 16 -8.72 34.13 -28.83
N VAL A 17 -9.99 34.12 -29.22
CA VAL A 17 -10.96 33.10 -28.79
C VAL A 17 -10.60 31.71 -29.36
N ALA A 18 -10.18 31.65 -30.63
CA ALA A 18 -9.74 30.39 -31.25
C ALA A 18 -8.43 29.83 -30.61
N LEU A 19 -7.49 30.70 -30.22
CA LEU A 19 -6.27 30.29 -29.52
C LEU A 19 -6.52 29.80 -28.09
N LEU A 20 -7.47 30.43 -27.36
CA LEU A 20 -7.85 29.99 -26.02
C LEU A 20 -8.63 28.67 -26.05
N ALA A 21 -9.51 28.47 -27.05
CA ALA A 21 -10.23 27.20 -27.23
C ALA A 21 -9.30 26.03 -27.62
N ALA A 22 -8.28 26.30 -28.45
CA ALA A 22 -7.26 25.30 -28.79
C ALA A 22 -6.37 24.95 -27.59
N SER A 23 -6.09 25.92 -26.70
CA SER A 23 -5.29 25.67 -25.49
C SER A 23 -6.05 24.86 -24.42
N LEU A 24 -7.39 25.00 -24.35
CA LEU A 24 -8.23 24.23 -23.44
C LEU A 24 -8.44 22.78 -23.91
N LEU A 25 -8.48 22.54 -25.23
CA LEU A 25 -8.58 21.19 -25.83
C LEU A 25 -7.27 20.38 -25.72
N VAL A 26 -6.10 21.03 -25.65
CA VAL A 26 -4.81 20.35 -25.44
C VAL A 26 -4.59 19.99 -23.96
N LEU A 27 -5.15 20.74 -23.01
CA LEU A 27 -5.05 20.45 -21.56
C LEU A 27 -5.93 19.27 -21.10
N LEU A 28 -6.91 18.84 -21.90
CA LEU A 28 -7.80 17.72 -21.58
C LEU A 28 -7.28 16.34 -22.02
N GLN A 29 -6.15 16.26 -22.74
CA GLN A 29 -5.64 14.99 -23.29
C GLN A 29 -4.58 14.28 -22.43
N ASN A 30 -4.08 14.90 -21.35
CA ASN A 30 -2.99 14.33 -20.53
C ASN A 30 -3.39 13.86 -19.13
N ALA A 31 -4.68 13.68 -18.86
CA ALA A 31 -5.10 12.89 -17.70
C ALA A 31 -4.95 11.40 -18.03
N ALA A 32 -3.70 10.93 -18.12
CA ALA A 32 -3.42 9.50 -18.08
C ALA A 32 -3.85 9.00 -16.70
N VAL A 33 -5.03 8.39 -16.65
CA VAL A 33 -5.51 7.67 -15.47
C VAL A 33 -4.53 6.51 -15.29
N VAL A 34 -3.62 6.63 -14.32
CA VAL A 34 -2.79 5.51 -13.88
C VAL A 34 -3.74 4.55 -13.14
N SER A 35 -4.43 3.72 -13.89
CA SER A 35 -5.14 2.58 -13.34
C SER A 35 -4.07 1.61 -12.83
N ALA A 36 -4.04 1.34 -11.53
CA ALA A 36 -3.28 0.22 -11.00
C ALA A 36 -3.83 -1.05 -11.69
N ALA A 37 -3.07 -1.58 -12.65
CA ALA A 37 -3.51 -2.72 -13.44
C ALA A 37 -3.53 -3.97 -12.55
N LYS A 38 -4.73 -4.49 -12.25
CA LYS A 38 -4.86 -5.81 -11.62
C LYS A 38 -4.30 -6.87 -12.56
N GLN A 39 -3.25 -7.56 -12.14
CA GLN A 39 -2.68 -8.65 -12.92
C GLN A 39 -3.50 -9.92 -12.67
N THR A 40 -3.79 -10.68 -13.72
CA THR A 40 -4.40 -12.00 -13.57
C THR A 40 -3.36 -13.05 -13.93
N LEU A 41 -3.05 -13.93 -12.98
CA LEU A 41 -2.12 -15.05 -13.14
C LEU A 41 -2.94 -16.30 -13.44
N SER A 42 -2.79 -16.83 -14.66
CA SER A 42 -3.47 -18.03 -15.14
C SER A 42 -2.48 -18.91 -15.93
N PRO A 43 -2.04 -20.06 -15.38
CA PRO A 43 -2.35 -20.58 -14.05
C PRO A 43 -1.58 -19.83 -12.94
N PHE A 44 -2.14 -19.81 -11.73
CA PHE A 44 -1.44 -19.31 -10.55
C PHE A 44 -0.26 -20.21 -10.19
N ASP A 45 0.95 -19.64 -10.29
CA ASP A 45 2.21 -20.24 -9.83
C ASP A 45 2.61 -19.65 -8.48
N CYS A 46 2.61 -20.49 -7.45
CA CYS A 46 2.95 -20.11 -6.08
C CYS A 46 4.41 -19.66 -5.92
N SER A 47 5.30 -20.14 -6.80
CA SER A 47 6.73 -19.82 -6.76
C SER A 47 7.07 -18.50 -7.44
N ASN A 48 6.16 -17.99 -8.28
CA ASN A 48 6.32 -16.75 -9.01
C ASN A 48 5.00 -15.95 -9.04
N VAL A 49 4.70 -15.32 -7.91
CA VAL A 49 3.55 -14.43 -7.79
C VAL A 49 3.96 -13.03 -8.23
N ALA A 50 3.82 -12.74 -9.52
CA ALA A 50 4.11 -11.42 -10.09
C ALA A 50 2.99 -10.41 -9.76
N VAL A 51 3.37 -9.28 -9.15
CA VAL A 51 2.47 -8.14 -8.88
C VAL A 51 2.73 -7.00 -9.88
N SER A 52 3.93 -6.98 -10.47
CA SER A 52 4.31 -6.06 -11.55
C SER A 52 5.46 -6.65 -12.38
N SER A 53 5.88 -5.96 -13.44
CA SER A 53 7.00 -6.41 -14.30
C SER A 53 8.35 -6.53 -13.59
N LYS A 54 8.51 -5.95 -12.39
CA LYS A 54 9.77 -5.93 -11.63
C LYS A 54 9.68 -6.57 -10.26
N HIS A 55 8.48 -6.94 -9.81
CA HIS A 55 8.25 -7.46 -8.47
C HIS A 55 7.46 -8.77 -8.55
N ALA A 56 8.10 -9.84 -8.10
CA ALA A 56 7.52 -11.16 -7.97
C ALA A 56 7.91 -11.75 -6.61
N PHE A 57 7.02 -12.55 -6.05
CA PHE A 57 7.16 -13.13 -4.72
C PHE A 57 7.06 -14.65 -4.79
N ASP A 58 7.80 -15.33 -3.93
CA ASP A 58 7.81 -16.79 -3.85
C ASP A 58 7.12 -17.23 -2.56
N LEU A 59 5.85 -17.61 -2.68
CA LEU A 59 5.01 -18.09 -1.58
C LEU A 59 5.19 -19.59 -1.32
N SER A 60 5.93 -20.31 -2.19
CA SER A 60 6.18 -21.75 -2.01
C SER A 60 7.04 -22.10 -0.81
N LYS A 61 7.74 -21.10 -0.26
CA LYS A 61 8.57 -21.21 0.95
C LYS A 61 7.77 -21.22 2.25
N ILE A 62 6.47 -20.91 2.19
CA ILE A 62 5.57 -21.01 3.34
C ILE A 62 5.32 -22.48 3.65
N SER A 63 5.37 -22.85 4.93
CA SER A 63 5.13 -24.21 5.39
C SER A 63 3.64 -24.54 5.39
N TYR A 64 3.12 -25.05 4.27
CA TYR A 64 1.75 -25.53 4.12
C TYR A 64 1.55 -27.00 4.55
N PRO A 65 0.31 -27.42 4.88
CA PRO A 65 -0.90 -26.60 5.04
C PRO A 65 -0.89 -25.85 6.38
N ILE A 66 -1.51 -24.68 6.39
CA ILE A 66 -1.70 -23.88 7.60
C ILE A 66 -3.14 -24.03 8.07
N ARG A 67 -3.30 -24.33 9.36
CA ARG A 67 -4.59 -24.44 10.02
C ARG A 67 -4.69 -23.39 11.11
N THR A 68 -5.68 -22.51 11.01
CA THR A 68 -6.06 -21.60 12.09
C THR A 68 -7.46 -21.93 12.57
N ALA A 69 -7.72 -21.81 13.86
CA ALA A 69 -9.03 -22.08 14.42
C ALA A 69 -9.37 -21.07 15.50
N ASN A 70 -10.64 -20.68 15.54
CA ASN A 70 -11.22 -19.90 16.62
C ASN A 70 -12.47 -20.61 17.15
N THR A 71 -12.61 -20.67 18.46
CA THR A 71 -13.78 -21.26 19.12
C THR A 71 -14.51 -20.17 19.90
N GLU A 72 -15.78 -20.01 19.60
CA GLU A 72 -16.65 -19.02 20.23
C GLU A 72 -17.80 -19.72 20.97
N SER A 73 -18.18 -19.19 22.13
CA SER A 73 -19.34 -19.71 22.86
C SER A 73 -20.62 -19.28 22.14
N THR A 74 -21.42 -20.25 21.73
CA THR A 74 -22.73 -20.05 21.08
C THR A 74 -23.78 -20.86 21.84
N PRO A 75 -24.17 -20.43 23.06
CA PRO A 75 -25.00 -21.22 23.97
C PRO A 75 -26.26 -21.78 23.27
N PRO A 76 -26.62 -23.05 23.51
CA PRO A 76 -26.07 -23.98 24.51
C PRO A 76 -24.83 -24.79 24.05
N SER A 77 -24.12 -24.35 23.01
CA SER A 77 -22.99 -25.06 22.39
C SER A 77 -21.78 -24.14 22.20
N GLU A 78 -20.70 -24.66 21.64
CA GLU A 78 -19.57 -23.88 21.13
C GLU A 78 -19.50 -24.01 19.61
N THR A 79 -19.16 -22.94 18.93
CA THR A 79 -18.93 -22.94 17.49
C THR A 79 -17.44 -22.77 17.24
N LYS A 80 -16.82 -23.79 16.63
CA LYS A 80 -15.42 -23.76 16.22
C LYS A 80 -15.35 -23.53 14.71
N THR A 81 -14.72 -22.43 14.32
CA THR A 81 -14.43 -22.11 12.92
C THR A 81 -12.95 -22.38 12.66
N SER A 82 -12.65 -23.30 11.76
CA SER A 82 -11.29 -23.62 11.33
C SER A 82 -11.10 -23.22 9.87
N ILE A 83 -9.94 -22.66 9.54
CA ILE A 83 -9.56 -22.28 8.19
C ILE A 83 -8.28 -23.01 7.85
N ASP A 84 -8.36 -23.87 6.84
CA ASP A 84 -7.25 -24.63 6.29
C ASP A 84 -6.80 -24.00 4.98
N ILE A 85 -5.51 -23.73 4.84
CA ILE A 85 -4.94 -22.94 3.74
C ILE A 85 -3.71 -23.66 3.20
N ASP A 86 -3.75 -23.97 1.90
CA ASP A 86 -2.57 -24.28 1.09
C ASP A 86 -2.71 -23.52 -0.24
N LEU A 87 -1.90 -22.47 -0.42
CA LEU A 87 -1.99 -21.65 -1.63
C LEU A 87 -1.43 -22.37 -2.86
N CYS A 88 -0.52 -23.32 -2.67
CA CYS A 88 0.24 -23.93 -3.76
C CYS A 88 -0.39 -25.25 -4.24
N LYS A 89 -0.98 -26.03 -3.34
CA LYS A 89 -1.53 -27.36 -3.61
C LYS A 89 -2.95 -27.50 -3.03
N PRO A 90 -3.79 -28.37 -3.61
CA PRO A 90 -5.04 -28.76 -2.97
C PRO A 90 -4.80 -29.38 -1.60
N LEU A 91 -5.68 -29.05 -0.64
CA LEU A 91 -5.73 -29.66 0.69
C LEU A 91 -5.98 -31.16 0.55
N ALA A 92 -5.28 -31.94 1.37
CA ALA A 92 -5.50 -33.38 1.47
C ALA A 92 -6.86 -33.67 2.12
N ALA A 93 -7.58 -34.67 1.60
CA ALA A 93 -8.77 -35.18 2.24
C ALA A 93 -8.39 -35.96 3.50
N ASP A 94 -9.15 -35.76 4.58
CA ASP A 94 -9.01 -36.51 5.83
C ASP A 94 -9.69 -37.88 5.67
N PRO A 95 -8.96 -39.01 5.78
CA PRO A 95 -9.54 -40.34 5.61
C PRO A 95 -10.49 -40.72 6.75
N ASP A 96 -10.40 -40.06 7.91
CA ASP A 96 -11.17 -40.40 9.11
C ASP A 96 -12.50 -39.64 9.19
N ARG A 97 -12.81 -38.80 8.21
CA ARG A 97 -14.00 -37.95 8.17
C ARG A 97 -14.81 -38.19 6.90
N ASP A 98 -16.14 -38.12 7.02
CA ASP A 98 -17.04 -38.31 5.88
C ASP A 98 -16.78 -37.30 4.76
N GLU A 99 -16.87 -37.73 3.50
CA GLU A 99 -16.63 -36.85 2.33
C GLU A 99 -17.59 -35.66 2.28
N LYS A 100 -18.81 -35.81 2.80
CA LYS A 100 -19.83 -34.75 2.87
C LYS A 100 -19.51 -33.69 3.92
N ASP A 101 -18.72 -34.07 4.92
CA ASP A 101 -18.32 -33.18 6.00
C ASP A 101 -17.03 -32.44 5.65
N GLN A 102 -16.47 -32.59 4.45
CA GLN A 102 -15.23 -31.94 4.04
C GLN A 102 -15.45 -31.09 2.80
N CYS A 103 -14.54 -30.13 2.58
CA CYS A 103 -14.52 -29.43 1.31
C CYS A 103 -14.19 -30.42 0.17
N PRO A 104 -14.75 -30.24 -1.03
CA PRO A 104 -14.49 -31.11 -2.17
C PRO A 104 -13.00 -31.14 -2.54
N ARG A 105 -12.56 -32.25 -3.14
CA ARG A 105 -11.18 -32.40 -3.63
C ARG A 105 -10.83 -31.29 -4.61
N GLY A 106 -9.62 -30.74 -4.52
CA GLY A 106 -9.21 -29.57 -5.30
C GLY A 106 -9.36 -28.23 -4.58
N THR A 107 -9.91 -28.23 -3.36
CA THR A 107 -9.97 -27.04 -2.49
C THR A 107 -8.60 -26.67 -1.97
N ARG A 108 -8.24 -25.38 -2.03
CA ARG A 108 -6.99 -24.81 -1.50
C ARG A 108 -7.19 -24.05 -0.20
N ILE A 109 -8.34 -23.40 -0.05
CA ILE A 109 -8.75 -22.73 1.18
C ILE A 109 -10.13 -23.25 1.57
N CYS A 110 -10.21 -23.91 2.72
CA CYS A 110 -11.44 -24.50 3.26
C CYS A 110 -11.79 -23.84 4.59
N ILE A 111 -13.01 -23.33 4.73
CA ILE A 111 -13.57 -22.97 6.04
C ILE A 111 -14.41 -24.16 6.50
N THR A 112 -14.09 -24.67 7.68
CA THR A 112 -14.90 -25.68 8.37
C THR A 112 -15.54 -25.04 9.60
N ILE A 113 -16.85 -25.20 9.75
CA ILE A 113 -17.58 -24.79 10.95
C ILE A 113 -18.13 -26.01 11.65
N GLU A 114 -17.72 -26.18 12.90
CA GLU A 114 -18.09 -27.29 13.77
C GLU A 114 -18.91 -26.76 14.93
N THR A 115 -19.99 -27.45 15.28
CA THR A 115 -20.73 -27.23 16.52
C THR A 115 -20.31 -28.29 17.52
N ILE A 116 -19.83 -27.85 18.67
CA ILE A 116 -19.40 -28.71 19.76
C ILE A 116 -20.45 -28.61 20.87
N LYS A 117 -21.07 -29.74 21.21
CA LYS A 117 -22.07 -29.81 22.27
C LYS A 117 -21.92 -31.13 23.02
N ASP A 118 -21.84 -31.07 24.35
CA ASP A 118 -21.74 -32.25 25.22
C ASP A 118 -20.60 -33.21 24.81
N GLY A 119 -19.46 -32.65 24.36
CA GLY A 119 -18.31 -33.41 23.87
C GLY A 119 -18.47 -34.06 22.49
N LYS A 120 -19.60 -33.85 21.82
CA LYS A 120 -19.83 -34.27 20.43
C LYS A 120 -19.59 -33.10 19.49
N THR A 121 -18.77 -33.35 18.47
CA THR A 121 -18.48 -32.39 17.41
C THR A 121 -19.24 -32.79 16.16
N ILE A 122 -20.00 -31.86 15.60
CA ILE A 122 -20.74 -32.05 14.36
C ILE A 122 -20.28 -30.97 13.39
N VAL A 123 -19.90 -31.39 12.19
CA VAL A 123 -19.59 -30.46 11.10
C VAL A 123 -20.90 -29.93 10.55
N THR A 124 -21.03 -28.60 10.56
CA THR A 124 -22.24 -27.93 10.05
C THR A 124 -22.02 -27.33 8.68
N GLN A 125 -20.79 -26.90 8.37
CA GLN A 125 -20.44 -26.27 7.10
C GLN A 125 -19.00 -26.63 6.71
N ALA A 126 -18.81 -26.95 5.42
CA ALA A 126 -17.51 -27.07 4.78
C ALA A 126 -17.54 -26.23 3.50
N ILE A 127 -16.81 -25.11 3.50
CA ILE A 127 -16.95 -24.04 2.50
C ILE A 127 -15.64 -23.93 1.70
N PRO A 128 -15.64 -24.28 0.40
CA PRO A 128 -14.46 -24.21 -0.47
C PRO A 128 -14.24 -22.79 -1.02
N VAL A 129 -13.51 -21.96 -0.27
CA VAL A 129 -13.38 -20.52 -0.56
C VAL A 129 -12.32 -20.22 -1.63
N ALA A 130 -11.34 -21.10 -1.80
CA ALA A 130 -10.47 -21.12 -2.98
C ALA A 130 -10.45 -22.54 -3.55
N TYR A 131 -10.74 -22.68 -4.84
CA TYR A 131 -10.99 -23.97 -5.47
C TYR A 131 -10.31 -24.06 -6.84
N SER A 132 -9.54 -25.13 -7.05
CA SER A 132 -8.75 -25.36 -8.26
C SER A 132 -9.35 -26.40 -9.21
N GLY A 133 -10.54 -26.93 -8.89
CA GLY A 133 -11.24 -27.92 -9.71
C GLY A 133 -11.06 -29.36 -9.23
N GLU A 134 -12.01 -30.21 -9.63
CA GLU A 134 -12.18 -31.58 -9.11
C GLU A 134 -11.11 -32.55 -9.62
N SER A 135 -10.51 -32.23 -10.78
CA SER A 135 -9.35 -32.95 -11.33
C SER A 135 -8.04 -32.67 -10.60
N GLY A 136 -8.06 -31.86 -9.53
CA GLY A 136 -6.87 -31.48 -8.77
C GLY A 136 -5.87 -30.65 -9.58
N GLY A 137 -6.32 -30.07 -10.71
CA GLY A 137 -5.48 -29.27 -11.58
C GLY A 137 -4.89 -28.09 -10.81
N SER A 138 -3.58 -27.91 -10.90
CA SER A 138 -2.84 -26.79 -10.28
C SER A 138 -3.28 -25.40 -10.76
N LYS A 139 -4.30 -25.31 -11.61
CA LYS A 139 -4.69 -24.14 -12.39
C LYS A 139 -5.89 -23.47 -11.74
N ILE A 140 -5.63 -22.70 -10.70
CA ILE A 140 -6.54 -21.66 -10.23
C ILE A 140 -6.09 -20.34 -10.84
N ASP A 141 -7.03 -19.46 -11.17
CA ASP A 141 -6.70 -18.10 -11.57
C ASP A 141 -6.57 -17.23 -10.31
N ALA A 142 -5.50 -16.44 -10.26
CA ALA A 142 -5.29 -15.47 -9.19
C ALA A 142 -5.32 -14.05 -9.75
N LYS A 143 -6.01 -13.14 -9.07
CA LYS A 143 -5.87 -11.71 -9.32
C LYS A 143 -4.92 -11.13 -8.29
N VAL A 144 -3.93 -10.39 -8.75
CA VAL A 144 -2.86 -9.85 -7.91
C VAL A 144 -2.74 -8.35 -8.17
N GLU A 145 -2.68 -7.58 -7.09
CA GLU A 145 -2.49 -6.13 -7.13
C GLU A 145 -1.70 -5.64 -5.93
N TRP A 146 -1.18 -4.42 -6.04
CA TRP A 146 -0.62 -3.72 -4.89
C TRP A 146 -1.75 -3.20 -4.01
N GLY A 147 -1.70 -3.53 -2.73
CA GLY A 147 -2.56 -2.97 -1.70
C GLY A 147 -2.00 -1.67 -1.13
N GLU A 148 -2.36 -1.39 0.11
CA GLU A 148 -2.03 -0.16 0.83
C GLU A 148 -0.52 0.00 1.07
N GLU A 149 -0.07 1.25 1.12
CA GLU A 149 1.29 1.60 1.51
C GLU A 149 1.43 1.53 3.03
N LEU A 150 2.40 0.76 3.49
CA LEU A 150 2.72 0.46 4.87
C LEU A 150 3.80 1.40 5.40
N GLU A 151 3.95 1.46 6.72
CA GLU A 151 5.04 2.18 7.37
C GLU A 151 6.39 1.64 6.90
N GLY A 152 7.21 2.51 6.28
CA GLY A 152 8.46 2.12 5.63
C GLY A 152 8.43 2.17 4.11
N GLY A 153 7.29 2.52 3.49
CA GLY A 153 7.17 2.74 2.04
C GLY A 153 6.97 1.46 1.23
N GLU A 154 6.78 0.32 1.90
CA GLU A 154 6.42 -0.93 1.24
C GLU A 154 4.92 -1.03 1.03
N LYS A 155 4.48 -1.72 -0.02
CA LYS A 155 3.06 -1.94 -0.27
C LYS A 155 2.68 -3.37 0.06
N SER A 156 1.50 -3.57 0.65
CA SER A 156 0.95 -4.91 0.79
C SER A 156 0.62 -5.50 -0.58
N ILE A 157 0.50 -6.82 -0.65
CA ILE A 157 0.11 -7.53 -1.86
C ILE A 157 -1.28 -8.08 -1.62
N GLU A 158 -2.23 -7.71 -2.47
CA GLU A 158 -3.57 -8.26 -2.45
C GLU A 158 -3.66 -9.39 -3.48
N LEU A 159 -3.89 -10.61 -2.96
CA LEU A 159 -4.07 -11.82 -3.74
C LEU A 159 -5.52 -12.29 -3.63
N GLN A 160 -6.21 -12.37 -4.75
CA GLN A 160 -7.58 -12.87 -4.82
C GLN A 160 -7.63 -14.21 -5.54
N LEU A 161 -8.15 -15.23 -4.85
CA LEU A 161 -8.35 -16.58 -5.37
C LEU A 161 -9.85 -16.89 -5.47
N GLN A 162 -10.27 -17.46 -6.59
CA GLN A 162 -11.67 -17.85 -6.80
C GLN A 162 -11.99 -19.20 -6.15
N GLY A 163 -13.12 -19.27 -5.47
CA GLY A 163 -13.66 -20.49 -4.89
C GLY A 163 -14.67 -21.18 -5.80
N SER A 164 -15.33 -22.22 -5.27
CA SER A 164 -16.49 -22.81 -5.95
C SER A 164 -17.76 -22.08 -5.55
N THR A 165 -18.87 -22.39 -6.23
CA THR A 165 -20.18 -21.96 -5.73
C THR A 165 -20.56 -22.78 -4.50
N TYR A 166 -20.98 -22.12 -3.42
CA TYR A 166 -21.49 -22.73 -2.19
C TYR A 166 -22.81 -22.05 -1.82
N ALA A 167 -23.86 -22.84 -1.55
CA ALA A 167 -25.20 -22.35 -1.23
C ALA A 167 -25.73 -21.26 -2.21
N GLY A 168 -25.45 -21.42 -3.51
CA GLY A 168 -25.85 -20.48 -4.56
C GLY A 168 -25.03 -19.18 -4.62
N ARG A 169 -23.93 -19.08 -3.87
CA ARG A 169 -23.02 -17.92 -3.85
C ARG A 169 -21.63 -18.33 -4.32
N GLN A 170 -21.07 -17.55 -5.25
CA GLN A 170 -19.69 -17.74 -5.69
C GLN A 170 -18.75 -17.36 -4.56
N GLN A 171 -17.87 -18.27 -4.15
CA GLN A 171 -16.91 -18.01 -3.08
C GLN A 171 -15.64 -17.36 -3.63
N GLN A 172 -14.97 -16.56 -2.79
CA GLN A 172 -13.72 -15.89 -3.12
C GLN A 172 -12.89 -15.66 -1.84
N ALA A 173 -11.59 -15.91 -1.91
CA ALA A 173 -10.63 -15.54 -0.87
C ALA A 173 -9.85 -14.29 -1.30
N GLU A 174 -9.78 -13.30 -0.41
CA GLU A 174 -8.97 -12.09 -0.53
C GLU A 174 -7.89 -12.13 0.56
N LEU A 175 -6.63 -12.30 0.15
CA LEU A 175 -5.47 -12.37 1.03
C LEU A 175 -4.67 -11.07 0.93
N GLU A 176 -4.53 -10.37 2.03
CA GLU A 176 -3.65 -9.22 2.20
C GLU A 176 -2.31 -9.72 2.79
N LEU A 177 -1.32 -9.92 1.93
CA LEU A 177 0.03 -10.29 2.35
C LEU A 177 0.78 -9.01 2.72
N VAL A 178 1.26 -8.94 3.96
CA VAL A 178 1.93 -7.77 4.54
C VAL A 178 3.38 -8.14 4.76
N CYS A 179 4.32 -7.37 4.21
CA CYS A 179 5.74 -7.58 4.53
C CYS A 179 5.97 -7.33 6.01
N ASP A 180 6.49 -8.35 6.68
CA ASP A 180 7.05 -8.23 8.02
C ASP A 180 8.39 -8.98 8.04
N PRO A 181 9.53 -8.26 7.94
CA PRO A 181 10.86 -8.88 7.94
C PRO A 181 11.19 -9.63 9.22
N LYS A 182 10.48 -9.34 10.32
CA LYS A 182 10.67 -9.96 11.63
C LYS A 182 9.71 -11.12 11.88
N ALA A 183 8.75 -11.35 10.99
CA ALA A 183 7.83 -12.47 11.13
C ALA A 183 8.58 -13.80 11.04
N ASP A 184 8.17 -14.73 11.90
CA ASP A 184 8.67 -16.11 11.86
C ASP A 184 8.32 -16.79 10.53
N ALA A 185 9.07 -17.84 10.18
CA ALA A 185 8.85 -18.57 8.93
C ALA A 185 7.48 -19.27 8.88
N ASP A 186 6.92 -19.57 10.04
CA ASP A 186 5.64 -20.21 10.30
C ASP A 186 4.57 -19.19 10.73
N SER A 187 4.69 -17.91 10.37
CA SER A 187 3.65 -16.93 10.67
C SER A 187 2.30 -17.35 10.07
N HIS A 188 1.23 -17.19 10.85
CA HIS A 188 -0.12 -17.62 10.46
C HIS A 188 -0.98 -16.43 9.99
N PRO A 189 -1.88 -16.62 9.01
CA PRO A 189 -2.84 -15.60 8.61
C PRO A 189 -3.91 -15.40 9.69
N THR A 190 -4.37 -14.16 9.83
CA THR A 190 -5.50 -13.79 10.70
C THR A 190 -6.75 -13.55 9.84
N ALA A 191 -7.86 -14.20 10.19
CA ALA A 191 -9.14 -13.92 9.55
C ALA A 191 -9.67 -12.55 10.00
N ARG A 192 -9.89 -11.65 9.04
CA ARG A 192 -10.49 -10.33 9.30
C ARG A 192 -12.01 -10.43 9.29
N SER A 193 -12.56 -11.10 8.29
CA SER A 193 -13.99 -11.34 8.17
C SER A 193 -14.29 -12.44 7.15
N TYR A 194 -15.46 -13.07 7.29
CA TYR A 194 -16.08 -13.88 6.26
C TYR A 194 -17.51 -13.39 6.04
N ASP A 195 -17.77 -12.77 4.89
CA ASP A 195 -19.10 -12.31 4.51
C ASP A 195 -19.83 -13.42 3.76
N ARG A 196 -20.85 -14.01 4.41
CA ARG A 196 -21.67 -15.08 3.80
C ARG A 196 -22.58 -14.58 2.68
N ALA A 197 -22.96 -13.30 2.68
CA ALA A 197 -23.82 -12.74 1.65
C ALA A 197 -23.04 -12.59 0.33
N ASP A 198 -21.80 -12.12 0.44
CA ASP A 198 -20.91 -11.92 -0.69
C ASP A 198 -20.04 -13.14 -1.04
N GLY A 199 -19.95 -14.13 -0.13
CA GLY A 199 -19.08 -15.30 -0.31
C GLY A 199 -17.59 -14.96 -0.21
N LYS A 200 -17.24 -13.92 0.55
CA LYS A 200 -15.88 -13.36 0.59
C LYS A 200 -15.19 -13.59 1.92
N LEU A 201 -14.07 -14.30 1.91
CA LEU A 201 -13.16 -14.44 3.05
C LEU A 201 -12.01 -13.44 2.92
N LYS A 202 -11.82 -12.59 3.94
CA LYS A 202 -10.69 -11.65 4.01
C LYS A 202 -9.67 -12.13 5.04
N LEU A 203 -8.46 -12.40 4.60
CA LEU A 203 -7.34 -12.83 5.42
C LEU A 203 -6.24 -11.76 5.38
N ARG A 204 -5.64 -11.46 6.53
CA ARG A 204 -4.43 -10.65 6.60
C ARG A 204 -3.27 -11.50 7.09
N TRP A 205 -2.16 -11.45 6.37
CA TRP A 205 -1.03 -12.33 6.64
C TRP A 205 0.29 -11.55 6.67
N PRO A 206 0.78 -11.21 7.87
CA PRO A 206 2.14 -10.70 8.05
C PRO A 206 3.16 -11.82 7.77
N THR A 207 4.03 -11.64 6.80
CA THR A 207 5.04 -12.63 6.44
C THR A 207 6.27 -12.01 5.80
N LYS A 208 7.44 -12.56 6.09
CA LYS A 208 8.70 -12.16 5.46
C LYS A 208 8.76 -12.48 3.95
N PHE A 209 7.93 -13.42 3.48
CA PHE A 209 7.91 -13.81 2.07
C PHE A 209 7.19 -12.80 1.16
N ALA A 210 6.48 -11.84 1.75
CA ALA A 210 5.86 -10.71 1.05
C ALA A 210 6.78 -9.49 0.96
N CYS A 211 8.00 -9.58 1.49
CA CYS A 211 8.97 -8.50 1.47
C CYS A 211 9.70 -8.42 0.14
N SER A 212 9.95 -7.20 -0.31
CA SER A 212 10.77 -6.97 -1.49
C SER A 212 12.26 -7.21 -1.18
N ASP A 213 13.08 -7.47 -2.20
CA ASP A 213 14.54 -7.61 -2.03
C ASP A 213 15.21 -6.39 -1.36
N ALA A 214 14.57 -5.21 -1.45
CA ALA A 214 15.02 -3.99 -0.77
C ALA A 214 14.84 -4.05 0.75
N ALA A 215 13.74 -4.63 1.25
CA ALA A 215 13.48 -4.80 2.69
C ALA A 215 14.21 -5.99 3.31
N SER A 216 14.71 -6.91 2.49
CA SER A 216 15.50 -8.07 2.92
C SER A 216 16.91 -7.70 3.41
N LYS A 217 17.34 -6.44 3.23
CA LYS A 217 18.60 -5.93 3.77
C LYS A 217 18.38 -5.33 5.16
N PRO A 218 18.92 -5.94 6.23
CA PRO A 218 18.91 -5.30 7.54
C PRO A 218 19.96 -4.17 7.54
N GLY A 219 19.50 -2.93 7.56
CA GLY A 219 20.31 -1.73 7.79
C GLY A 219 19.60 -0.51 7.23
N SER A 220 19.40 0.59 7.94
CA SER A 220 19.96 1.06 9.20
C SER A 220 18.98 2.10 9.76
N GLY A 221 18.55 1.93 11.00
CA GLY A 221 17.64 2.85 11.67
C GLY A 221 17.87 2.82 13.17
N GLY A 222 18.71 3.75 13.65
CA GLY A 222 18.61 4.26 15.02
C GLY A 222 19.81 4.08 15.96
N GLY A 223 20.77 5.01 15.88
CA GLY A 223 21.17 5.85 17.02
C GLY A 223 22.21 5.35 18.04
N GLY A 224 23.31 6.11 18.17
CA GLY A 224 23.93 6.35 19.49
C GLY A 224 25.47 6.30 19.61
N SER A 225 26.16 7.36 19.17
CA SER A 225 27.37 8.01 19.75
C SER A 225 28.68 7.23 20.06
N PRO A 226 29.84 7.94 20.10
CA PRO A 226 31.14 7.42 19.65
C PRO A 226 32.08 6.98 20.78
N SER A 227 32.99 6.07 20.46
CA SER A 227 34.31 5.90 21.09
C SER A 227 35.18 5.05 20.16
N LYS A 228 36.27 5.59 19.58
CA LYS A 228 37.66 5.53 20.10
C LYS A 228 38.23 4.11 19.92
N GLY A 229 39.29 3.81 19.15
CA GLY A 229 40.29 4.53 18.38
C GLY A 229 41.45 3.54 18.05
N GLY A 230 42.31 3.88 17.10
CA GLY A 230 43.63 3.26 16.84
C GLY A 230 43.64 2.12 15.79
N SER A 231 44.18 2.35 14.58
CA SER A 231 45.58 2.07 14.13
C SER A 231 45.71 0.64 13.59
N SER A 232 46.33 0.31 12.45
CA SER A 232 47.30 0.98 11.58
C SER A 232 47.36 0.30 10.19
N ASP A 233 47.64 1.12 9.17
CA ASP A 233 48.69 1.02 8.13
C ASP A 233 49.13 -0.39 7.65
N ASP A 234 48.99 -0.72 6.36
CA ASP A 234 50.03 -0.42 5.36
C ASP A 234 49.74 -1.03 3.97
N ASP A 235 50.27 -0.32 2.98
CA ASP A 235 50.26 -0.46 1.54
C ASP A 235 50.59 -1.85 0.95
N SER A 236 49.98 -2.20 -0.18
CA SER A 236 50.69 -2.29 -1.47
C SER A 236 49.78 -2.60 -2.67
N ASN A 237 50.10 -1.89 -3.76
CA ASN A 237 49.49 -1.88 -5.08
C ASN A 237 49.86 -3.09 -5.97
N ASP A 238 49.11 -3.19 -7.08
CA ASP A 238 49.40 -3.90 -8.35
C ASP A 238 49.10 -5.41 -8.35
N GLY A 239 48.24 -5.99 -9.18
CA GLY A 239 47.42 -5.51 -10.29
C GLY A 239 47.12 -6.70 -11.22
N SER A 240 45.90 -6.71 -11.79
CA SER A 240 45.50 -7.29 -13.08
C SER A 240 44.09 -7.89 -13.06
N SER A 241 43.18 -7.10 -13.64
CA SER A 241 42.08 -7.49 -14.54
C SER A 241 41.31 -8.79 -14.30
N SER A 242 40.02 -8.67 -13.99
CA SER A 242 38.90 -9.05 -14.87
C SER A 242 37.54 -8.67 -14.26
N ASP A 243 36.57 -8.38 -15.12
CA ASP A 243 35.14 -8.11 -14.86
C ASP A 243 34.81 -6.83 -14.08
N GLY A 244 33.85 -6.00 -14.48
CA GLY A 244 32.77 -6.18 -15.43
C GLY A 244 31.61 -5.31 -14.94
N SER A 245 31.42 -4.16 -15.59
CA SER A 245 30.28 -3.24 -15.47
C SER A 245 29.87 -2.78 -14.06
N ASP A 246 30.35 -1.60 -13.65
CA ASP A 246 29.73 -0.80 -12.60
C ASP A 246 28.26 -0.51 -12.95
N SER A 247 27.36 -1.17 -12.23
CA SER A 247 25.95 -0.83 -12.20
C SER A 247 25.79 0.57 -11.61
N SER A 248 25.55 1.54 -12.49
CA SER A 248 25.16 2.90 -12.16
C SER A 248 24.01 2.90 -11.14
N GLY A 249 24.34 3.17 -9.88
CA GLY A 249 23.37 3.42 -8.82
C GLY A 249 22.56 4.66 -9.16
N GLY A 250 21.40 4.43 -9.79
CA GLY A 250 20.49 5.48 -10.21
C GLY A 250 20.06 6.32 -9.01
N TRP A 251 20.36 7.61 -9.09
CA TRP A 251 19.93 8.65 -8.17
C TRP A 251 18.40 8.64 -8.06
N GLY A 252 17.87 8.18 -6.92
CA GLY A 252 16.44 7.96 -6.73
C GLY A 252 15.60 9.21 -7.02
N PHE A 253 14.39 9.00 -7.56
CA PHE A 253 13.42 10.04 -7.93
C PHE A 253 13.20 11.12 -6.85
N PHE A 254 13.19 10.72 -5.56
CA PHE A 254 13.09 11.68 -4.45
C PHE A 254 14.35 12.53 -4.27
N SER A 255 15.56 11.96 -4.41
CA SER A 255 16.80 12.74 -4.36
C SER A 255 16.92 13.69 -5.56
N TRP A 256 16.42 13.29 -6.73
CA TRP A 256 16.35 14.17 -7.91
C TRP A 256 15.45 15.38 -7.66
N LEU A 257 14.25 15.17 -7.10
CA LEU A 257 13.32 16.24 -6.78
C LEU A 257 13.88 17.22 -5.74
N PHE A 258 14.45 16.70 -4.63
CA PHE A 258 15.03 17.57 -3.60
C PHE A 258 16.24 18.34 -4.10
N PHE A 259 17.06 17.75 -4.97
CA PHE A 259 18.16 18.48 -5.60
C PHE A 259 17.69 19.57 -6.55
N LEU A 260 16.66 19.32 -7.36
CA LEU A 260 16.11 20.37 -8.21
C LEU A 260 15.49 21.50 -7.39
N LEU A 261 14.80 21.17 -6.30
CA LEU A 261 14.30 22.18 -5.36
C LEU A 261 15.44 22.95 -4.71
N PHE A 262 16.51 22.27 -4.30
CA PHE A 262 17.68 22.91 -3.70
C PHE A 262 18.42 23.82 -4.67
N VAL A 263 18.69 23.34 -5.89
CA VAL A 263 19.34 24.13 -6.95
C VAL A 263 18.45 25.28 -7.39
N GLY A 264 17.14 25.06 -7.50
CA GLY A 264 16.16 26.11 -7.76
C GLY A 264 16.12 27.17 -6.64
N PHE A 265 16.19 26.74 -5.38
CA PHE A 265 16.27 27.63 -4.22
C PHE A 265 17.56 28.46 -4.21
N VAL A 266 18.70 27.83 -4.46
CA VAL A 266 20.00 28.53 -4.56
C VAL A 266 20.00 29.48 -5.76
N GLY A 267 19.47 29.07 -6.91
CA GLY A 267 19.35 29.90 -8.10
C GLY A 267 18.43 31.10 -7.87
N TYR A 268 17.29 30.89 -7.20
CA TYR A 268 16.36 31.95 -6.80
C TYR A 268 17.01 32.94 -5.82
N MET A 269 17.69 32.44 -4.78
CA MET A 269 18.38 33.26 -3.80
C MET A 269 19.52 34.05 -4.44
N GLY A 270 20.35 33.40 -5.26
CA GLY A 270 21.48 34.05 -5.95
C GLY A 270 21.04 35.09 -6.97
N MET A 271 20.10 34.74 -7.86
CA MET A 271 19.58 35.67 -8.88
C MET A 271 18.83 36.84 -8.24
N GLY A 272 18.06 36.57 -7.18
CA GLY A 272 17.33 37.59 -6.46
C GLY A 272 18.24 38.51 -5.65
N MET A 273 19.27 37.98 -4.98
CA MET A 273 20.29 38.79 -4.30
C MET A 273 21.08 39.65 -5.31
N TYR A 274 21.42 39.10 -6.47
CA TYR A 274 22.08 39.85 -7.54
C TYR A 274 21.21 40.99 -8.06
N ASN A 275 19.93 40.73 -8.36
CA ASN A 275 18.99 41.76 -8.79
C ASN A 275 18.77 42.82 -7.70
N ASN A 276 18.67 42.41 -6.43
CA ASN A 276 18.45 43.31 -5.32
C ASN A 276 19.67 44.20 -5.01
N TYR A 277 20.87 43.63 -5.12
CA TYR A 277 22.14 44.35 -5.02
C TYR A 277 22.32 45.36 -6.16
N ASN A 278 22.07 44.93 -7.41
CA ASN A 278 22.39 45.73 -8.59
C ASN A 278 21.33 46.81 -8.89
N GLN A 279 20.06 46.58 -8.52
CA GLN A 279 18.97 47.51 -8.78
C GLN A 279 18.65 48.44 -7.60
N TYR A 280 18.84 47.97 -6.36
CA TYR A 280 18.45 48.72 -5.15
C TYR A 280 19.62 49.09 -4.23
N GLY A 281 20.85 48.63 -4.52
CA GLY A 281 22.02 48.91 -3.68
C GLY A 281 21.89 48.38 -2.24
N ALA A 282 20.96 47.44 -2.02
CA ALA A 282 20.71 46.86 -0.72
C ALA A 282 21.97 46.14 -0.22
N SER A 283 22.19 46.14 1.10
CA SER A 283 23.34 45.49 1.72
C SER A 283 22.94 44.75 2.99
N GLY A 284 23.69 43.70 3.33
CA GLY A 284 23.40 42.86 4.50
C GLY A 284 22.14 42.01 4.35
N TRP A 285 21.30 41.99 5.39
CA TRP A 285 20.13 41.10 5.49
C TRP A 285 18.96 41.52 4.58
N ASP A 286 19.03 42.70 3.98
CA ASP A 286 18.03 43.20 3.04
C ASP A 286 18.19 42.63 1.63
N LEU A 287 19.27 41.90 1.36
CA LEU A 287 19.56 41.30 0.05
C LEU A 287 18.68 40.08 -0.27
N VAL A 288 18.12 39.44 0.76
CA VAL A 288 17.33 38.21 0.63
C VAL A 288 15.98 38.49 -0.05
N PRO A 289 15.69 37.84 -1.19
CA PRO A 289 14.39 37.98 -1.85
C PRO A 289 13.25 37.58 -0.92
N HIS A 290 12.22 38.43 -0.80
CA HIS A 290 11.06 38.20 0.07
C HIS A 290 11.43 37.91 1.54
N LYS A 291 12.40 38.67 2.09
CA LYS A 291 12.85 38.53 3.49
C LYS A 291 11.72 38.51 4.53
N ASP A 292 10.64 39.24 4.29
CA ASP A 292 9.52 39.34 5.24
C ASP A 292 8.78 37.99 5.35
N PHE A 293 8.65 37.27 4.23
CA PHE A 293 8.13 35.89 4.22
C PHE A 293 9.05 34.94 5.00
N TRP A 294 10.37 35.05 4.82
CA TRP A 294 11.34 34.21 5.54
C TRP A 294 11.39 34.49 7.04
N ARG A 295 11.12 35.73 7.45
CA ARG A 295 10.99 36.10 8.87
C ARG A 295 9.72 35.53 9.50
N GLU A 296 8.64 35.43 8.73
CA GLU A 296 7.32 34.99 9.21
C GLU A 296 7.09 33.47 9.10
N SER A 297 7.84 32.81 8.21
CA SER A 297 7.88 31.35 8.00
C SER A 297 7.83 30.51 9.28
N PRO A 298 8.67 30.72 10.31
CA PRO A 298 8.65 29.87 11.51
C PRO A 298 7.36 30.02 12.32
N TYR A 299 6.71 31.18 12.27
CA TYR A 299 5.45 31.42 12.95
C TYR A 299 4.29 30.75 12.20
N ILE A 300 4.28 30.82 10.87
CA ILE A 300 3.29 30.17 10.01
C ILE A 300 3.41 28.63 10.11
N ALA A 301 4.64 28.10 10.12
CA ALA A 301 4.87 26.67 10.26
C ALA A 301 4.44 26.14 11.63
N ARG A 302 4.72 26.90 12.71
CA ARG A 302 4.23 26.60 14.06
C ARG A 302 2.69 26.56 14.11
N ASP A 303 2.04 27.54 13.50
CA ASP A 303 0.58 27.66 13.52
C ASP A 303 -0.07 26.50 12.75
N ALA A 304 0.44 26.19 11.55
CA ALA A 304 0.03 25.03 10.77
C ALA A 304 0.26 23.71 11.50
N ALA A 305 1.43 23.53 12.13
CA ALA A 305 1.72 22.34 12.94
C ALA A 305 0.77 22.23 14.14
N SER A 306 0.42 23.34 14.79
CA SER A 306 -0.53 23.35 15.91
C SER A 306 -1.94 23.01 15.47
N HIS A 307 -2.38 23.46 14.29
CA HIS A 307 -3.68 23.13 13.71
C HIS A 307 -3.77 21.66 13.28
N VAL A 308 -2.71 21.13 12.67
CA VAL A 308 -2.62 19.70 12.31
C VAL A 308 -2.61 18.83 13.57
N TRP A 309 -1.84 19.24 14.59
CA TRP A 309 -1.80 18.55 15.88
C TRP A 309 -3.16 18.56 16.57
N GLN A 310 -3.88 19.69 16.60
CA GLN A 310 -5.23 19.76 17.17
C GLN A 310 -6.27 18.93 16.39
N THR A 311 -6.06 18.73 15.09
CA THR A 311 -6.94 17.92 14.22
C THR A 311 -6.67 16.42 14.41
N VAL A 312 -5.40 16.03 14.59
CA VAL A 312 -4.98 14.64 14.78
C VAL A 312 -5.08 14.17 16.23
N SER A 313 -4.84 15.04 17.21
CA SER A 313 -4.72 14.65 18.61
C SER A 313 -6.05 14.56 19.36
N GLY A 314 -7.20 14.73 18.69
CA GLY A 314 -8.53 14.54 19.27
C GLY A 314 -8.75 15.30 20.58
N SER A 315 -9.19 16.56 20.49
CA SER A 315 -9.65 17.33 21.67
C SER A 315 -10.87 16.65 22.33
N ARG A 316 -10.59 15.73 23.25
CA ARG A 316 -11.49 15.33 24.33
C ARG A 316 -11.13 16.14 25.58
N ASN A 317 -11.96 17.14 25.80
CA ASN A 317 -12.56 17.55 27.08
C ASN A 317 -11.94 18.71 27.89
N GLY A 318 -12.80 19.73 28.09
CA GLY A 318 -12.77 20.71 29.19
C GLY A 318 -13.19 22.10 28.70
N GLY A 319 -14.31 22.72 29.05
CA GLY A 319 -15.43 22.42 29.94
C GLY A 319 -16.22 23.72 30.17
N GLY A 320 -17.56 23.64 30.32
CA GLY A 320 -18.38 24.63 31.03
C GLY A 320 -19.23 25.62 30.22
N PHE A 321 -20.54 25.38 30.11
CA PHE A 321 -21.57 26.22 30.77
C PHE A 321 -22.91 25.48 30.81
N SER A 322 -23.46 25.37 32.01
CA SER A 322 -24.78 24.85 32.36
C SER A 322 -25.89 25.83 31.95
N GLY A 323 -26.92 25.36 31.24
CA GLY A 323 -28.18 26.08 31.05
C GLY A 323 -29.34 25.08 30.99
N PRO A 324 -30.39 25.19 31.82
CA PRO A 324 -31.48 24.23 31.84
C PRO A 324 -32.53 24.60 30.79
N GLY A 325 -32.84 23.70 29.86
CA GLY A 325 -33.89 23.96 28.89
C GLY A 325 -34.30 22.74 28.05
N GLY A 326 -35.48 22.21 28.36
CA GLY A 326 -36.45 21.86 27.32
C GLY A 326 -36.43 20.45 26.70
N ARG A 327 -37.13 19.53 27.36
CA ARG A 327 -38.18 18.63 26.83
C ARG A 327 -38.14 18.16 25.36
N GLY A 328 -38.25 16.82 25.20
CA GLY A 328 -38.83 16.10 24.05
C GLY A 328 -38.29 14.65 24.04
N ALA A 329 -39.02 13.63 24.53
CA ALA A 329 -39.97 12.77 23.77
C ALA A 329 -39.30 12.17 22.51
N TYR A 330 -39.28 10.87 22.19
CA TYR A 330 -40.22 9.75 22.39
C TYR A 330 -39.53 8.39 22.05
N GLU A 331 -40.25 7.30 22.34
CA GLU A 331 -39.93 5.85 22.39
C GLU A 331 -39.35 5.13 21.16
N PRO A 332 -38.82 3.89 21.37
CA PRO A 332 -38.33 2.98 20.33
C PRO A 332 -39.40 2.02 19.79
N VAL A 333 -39.16 1.51 18.58
CA VAL A 333 -39.64 0.22 18.05
C VAL A 333 -38.44 -0.66 17.76
#